data_AF-A0A249E1X6-F1
#
_entry.id   AF-A0A249E1X6-F1
#
_cell.length_a   1.000
_cell.length_b   1.000
_cell.length_c   1.000
_cell.angle_alpha   90.00
_cell.angle_beta   90.00
_cell.angle_gamma   90.00
#
_symmetry.space_group_name_H-M   'P 1'
#
loop_
_entity.id
_entity.type
_entity.pdbx_description
1 polymer ?
#
loop_
_entity_poly.entity_id
_entity_poly.type
_entity_poly.pdbx_seq_one_letter_code
_entity_poly.pdbx_strand_id
1 'polypeptide(L)' 'MPDKIELEKILKPHLNPELGVNIMGSLARRWEQDGRKKEKITLAKKMKKEIIALEAIIKITKLPKEEIEKLK' A
#
# COMPACT_ATOMS: atom_id res chain seq x y z
N MET A 1 -7.75 3.34 -11.06
CA MET A 1 -6.58 4.16 -10.67
C MET A 1 -5.66 4.14 -11.87
N PRO A 2 -5.23 5.29 -12.40
CA PRO A 2 -4.36 5.32 -13.58
C PRO A 2 -3.08 4.52 -13.28
N ASP A 3 -2.71 3.64 -14.21
CA ASP A 3 -1.54 2.79 -14.09
C ASP A 3 -0.27 3.64 -14.00
N LYS A 4 0.72 3.17 -13.23
CA LYS A 4 2.00 3.86 -13.03
C LYS A 4 2.62 4.36 -14.35
N ILE A 5 2.47 3.54 -15.39
CA ILE A 5 2.97 3.78 -16.75
C ILE A 5 2.22 4.92 -17.46
N GLU A 6 0.91 5.05 -17.26
CA GLU A 6 0.13 6.17 -17.84
C GLU A 6 0.48 7.50 -17.19
N LEU A 7 0.62 7.54 -15.86
CA LEU A 7 1.02 8.76 -15.16
C LEU A 7 2.43 9.20 -15.55
N GLU A 8 3.39 8.27 -15.68
CA GLU A 8 4.73 8.60 -16.18
C GLU A 8 4.68 9.23 -17.58
N LYS A 9 3.86 8.69 -18.49
CA LYS A 9 3.72 9.25 -19.84
C LYS A 9 3.10 10.66 -19.86
N ILE A 10 2.13 10.93 -18.98
CA ILE A 10 1.44 12.23 -18.90
C ILE A 10 2.32 13.29 -18.22
N LEU A 11 3.08 12.92 -17.19
CA LEU A 11 3.86 13.86 -16.38
C LEU A 11 5.24 14.18 -16.99
N LYS A 12 5.88 13.21 -17.66
CA LYS A 12 7.24 13.37 -18.20
C LYS A 12 7.45 14.57 -19.15
N PRO A 13 6.53 14.91 -20.07
CA PRO A 13 6.73 16.07 -20.95
C PRO A 13 6.40 17.42 -20.30
N HIS A 14 5.73 17.44 -19.15
CA HIS A 14 5.26 18.68 -18.49
C HIS A 14 6.08 19.07 -17.25
N LEU A 15 7.14 18.33 -16.90
CA LEU A 15 7.92 18.55 -15.70
C LEU A 15 9.37 18.90 -16.03
N ASN A 16 9.89 19.96 -15.40
CA ASN A 16 11.33 20.22 -15.36
C ASN A 16 12.05 19.05 -14.67
N PRO A 17 13.27 18.67 -15.11
CA PRO A 17 13.94 17.44 -14.71
C PRO A 17 14.04 17.22 -13.19
N GLU A 18 14.38 18.25 -12.40
CA GLU A 18 14.42 18.15 -10.93
C GLU A 18 13.05 17.94 -10.30
N LEU A 19 12.03 18.66 -10.78
CA LEU A 19 10.66 18.55 -10.27
C LEU A 19 10.05 17.19 -10.64
N GLY A 20 10.37 16.69 -11.83
CA GLY A 20 10.02 15.36 -12.32
C GLY A 20 10.51 14.23 -11.43
N VAL A 21 11.80 14.26 -11.07
CA VAL A 21 12.42 13.26 -10.19
C VAL A 21 11.75 13.25 -8.81
N ASN A 22 11.47 14.43 -8.24
CA ASN A 22 10.87 14.52 -6.90
C ASN A 22 9.41 14.01 -6.86
N ILE A 23 8.61 14.36 -7.86
CA ILE A 23 7.21 13.93 -7.98
C ILE A 23 7.13 12.42 -8.22
N MET A 24 7.90 11.89 -9.18
CA MET A 24 7.93 10.45 -9.46
C MET A 24 8.46 9.64 -8.27
N GLY A 25 9.50 10.13 -7.58
CA GLY A 25 10.02 9.48 -6.37
C GLY A 25 8.99 9.43 -5.24
N SER A 26 8.21 10.51 -5.06
CA SER A 26 7.14 10.55 -4.06
C SER A 26 5.96 9.64 -4.41
N LEU A 27 5.59 9.56 -5.69
CA LEU A 27 4.57 8.62 -6.18
C LEU A 27 5.00 7.16 -6.00
N ALA A 28 6.26 6.84 -6.34
CA ALA A 28 6.81 5.49 -6.16
C ALA A 28 6.79 5.05 -4.70
N ARG A 29 7.24 5.92 -3.78
CA ARG A 29 7.16 5.65 -2.33
C ARG A 29 5.73 5.42 -1.86
N ARG A 30 4.78 6.21 -2.38
CA ARG A 30 3.36 6.07 -2.03
C ARG A 30 2.78 4.74 -2.52
N TRP A 31 3.06 4.34 -3.76
CA TRP A 31 2.64 3.03 -4.26
C TRP A 31 3.29 1.87 -3.51
N GLU A 32 4.55 1.98 -3.14
CA GLU A 32 5.21 0.96 -2.30
C GLU A 32 4.54 0.86 -0.92
N GLN A 33 4.16 2.00 -0.32
CA GLN A 33 3.39 2.00 0.93
C GLN A 33 1.98 1.42 0.76
N ASP A 34 1.26 1.77 -0.31
CA ASP A 34 -0.07 1.24 -0.60
C ASP A 34 -0.04 -0.27 -0.90
N GLY A 35 0.97 -0.74 -1.62
CA GLY A 35 1.23 -2.16 -1.87
C GLY A 35 1.43 -2.93 -0.57
N ARG A 36 2.37 -2.47 0.27
CA ARG A 36 2.61 -3.07 1.60
C ARG A 36 1.39 -3.06 2.51
N LYS A 37 0.56 -2.00 2.46
CA LYS A 37 -0.71 -1.95 3.21
C LYS A 37 -1.70 -3.00 2.69
N LYS A 38 -1.88 -3.11 1.37
CA LYS A 38 -2.76 -4.12 0.76
C LYS A 38 -2.31 -5.54 1.08
N GLU A 39 -1.01 -5.82 1.07
CA GLU A 39 -0.46 -7.13 1.43
C GLU A 39 -0.73 -7.46 2.90
N LYS A 40 -0.47 -6.53 3.82
CA LYS A 40 -0.78 -6.71 5.25
C LYS A 40 -2.26 -7.00 5.50
N ILE A 41 -3.15 -6.27 4.83
CA ILE A 41 -4.60 -6.47 4.92
C ILE A 41 -5.00 -7.84 4.36
N THR A 42 -4.42 -8.25 3.23
CA THR A 42 -4.68 -9.56 2.61
C THR A 42 -4.20 -10.70 3.50
N LEU A 43 -3.03 -10.55 4.09
CA LEU A 43 -2.47 -11.51 5.04
C LEU A 43 -3.32 -11.61 6.30
N ALA A 44 -3.72 -10.48 6.90
CA ALA A 44 -4.60 -10.45 8.06
C ALA A 44 -5.96 -11.14 7.78
N LYS A 45 -6.54 -10.92 6.58
CA LYS A 45 -7.77 -11.61 6.15
C LYS A 45 -7.59 -13.13 6.07
N LYS A 46 -6.48 -13.61 5.51
CA LYS A 46 -6.18 -15.05 5.46
C LYS A 46 -6.03 -15.64 6.87
N MET A 47 -5.25 -14.99 7.73
CA MET A 47 -5.04 -15.42 9.11
C MET A 47 -6.34 -15.46 9.93
N LYS A 48 -7.24 -14.49 9.71
CA LYS A 48 -8.57 -14.47 10.35
C LYS A 48 -9.45 -15.65 9.89
N LYS A 49 -9.36 -16.04 8.61
CA LYS A 49 -10.05 -17.24 8.09
C LYS A 49 -9.49 -18.54 8.66
N GLU A 50 -8.19 -18.57 8.96
CA GLU A 50 -7.52 -19.71 9.59
C GLU A 50 -7.67 -19.75 11.12
N ILE A 51 -8.56 -18.91 11.70
CA ILE A 51 -8.87 -18.87 13.15
C ILE A 51 -7.60 -18.57 14.00
N ILE A 52 -6.66 -17.80 13.44
CA ILE A 52 -5.50 -17.34 14.19
C ILE A 52 -5.96 -16.26 15.19
N ALA A 53 -5.43 -16.34 16.42
CA ALA A 53 -5.71 -15.37 17.48
C ALA A 53 -5.42 -13.93 17.03
N LEU A 54 -6.34 -13.03 17.33
CA LEU A 54 -6.27 -11.61 16.94
C LEU A 54 -4.94 -10.95 17.37
N GLU A 55 -4.44 -11.29 18.55
CA GLU A 55 -3.16 -10.78 19.08
C GLU A 55 -1.96 -11.19 18.21
N ALA A 56 -1.96 -12.41 17.68
CA ALA A 56 -0.92 -12.88 16.78
C ALA A 56 -1.00 -12.14 15.42
N ILE A 57 -2.21 -11.90 14.91
CA ILE A 57 -2.43 -11.13 13.68
C ILE A 57 -1.91 -9.69 13.84
N ILE A 58 -2.20 -9.05 14.98
CA ILE A 58 -1.70 -7.70 15.31
C ILE A 58 -0.17 -7.70 15.37
N LYS A 59 0.44 -8.68 16.03
CA LYS A 59 1.91 -8.78 16.16
C LYS A 59 2.62 -8.95 14.82
N ILE A 60 2.05 -9.76 13.93
CA ILE A 60 2.67 -10.08 12.63
C ILE A 60 2.43 -8.96 11.61
N THR A 61 1.20 -8.48 11.48
CA THR A 61 0.84 -7.49 10.44
C THR A 61 1.10 -6.05 10.87
N LYS A 62 1.24 -5.81 12.19
CA LYS A 62 1.30 -4.49 12.82
C LYS A 62 0.09 -3.61 12.47
N LEU A 63 -1.04 -4.24 12.13
CA LEU A 63 -2.30 -3.54 11.92
C LEU A 63 -2.99 -3.33 13.28
N PRO A 64 -3.68 -2.20 13.48
CA PRO A 64 -4.43 -1.97 14.69
C PRO A 64 -5.63 -2.93 14.75
N LYS A 65 -6.02 -3.26 15.98
CA LYS A 65 -7.14 -4.16 16.26
C LYS A 65 -8.42 -3.76 15.51
N GLU A 66 -8.76 -2.47 15.51
CA GLU A 66 -9.96 -1.94 14.86
C GLU A 66 -9.98 -2.19 13.35
N GLU A 67 -8.84 -2.10 12.67
CA GLU A 67 -8.73 -2.41 11.24
C GLU A 67 -8.99 -3.90 11.01
N ILE A 68 -8.43 -4.78 11.84
CA ILE A 68 -8.56 -6.24 11.73
C ILE A 68 -9.99 -6.71 12.03
N GLU A 69 -10.69 -6.09 12.98
CA GLU A 69 -12.08 -6.38 13.29
C GLU A 69 -13.00 -6.01 12.12
N LYS A 70 -12.72 -4.90 11.44
CA LYS A 70 -13.43 -4.46 10.22
C LYS A 70 -13.12 -5.31 8.99
N LEU A 71 -12.09 -6.17 9.02
CA LEU A 71 -11.82 -7.12 7.93
C LEU A 71 -12.91 -8.20 7.91
N LYS A 72 -13.88 -8.03 7.02
CA LYS A 72 -14.90 -9.03 6.69
C LYS A 72 -14.32 -10.19 5.89
#